data_AF-A0A8B7DXP5-F1
#
_entry.id   AF-A0A8B7DXP5-F1
#
_cell.length_a   1.000
_cell.length_b   1.000
_cell.length_c   1.000
_cell.angle_alpha   90.00
_cell.angle_beta   90.00
_cell.angle_gamma   90.00
#
_symmetry.space_group_name_H-M   'P 1'
#
loop_
_entity.id
_entity.type
_entity.pdbx_description
1 polymer ?
#
loop_
_entity_poly.entity_id
_entity_poly.type
_entity_poly.pdbx_seq_one_letter_code
_entity_poly.pdbx_strand_id
1 'polypeptide(L)'
;MLQHKGVSKDFVYRTIKQYNDSGFVKKRYGGGRQRTARTPKVLAALKARIRCNPRRNQKKLALQMNVSRMTINRALKEDLKVRALKIKTCHYLTAANIKGRREKCAQLLARYGSAAVNRILFTDEKYFTIEAKFFRQNDCVYVKSCAELPHHVGYVTRR
;
A
#
# COMPACT_ATOMS: atom_id res chain seq x y z
N MET A 1 -9.49 -11.01 -57.11
CA MET A 1 -10.75 -10.97 -56.33
C MET A 1 -10.80 -9.94 -55.20
N LEU A 2 -9.73 -9.21 -54.80
CA LEU A 2 -9.79 -8.21 -53.70
C LEU A 2 -9.44 -6.77 -54.09
N GLN A 3 -9.10 -6.49 -55.36
CA GLN A 3 -8.65 -5.17 -55.81
C GLN A 3 -9.71 -4.07 -55.66
N HIS A 4 -10.99 -4.41 -55.81
CA HIS A 4 -12.11 -3.47 -55.64
C HIS A 4 -12.29 -2.97 -54.20
N LYS A 5 -11.70 -3.66 -53.20
CA LYS A 5 -11.81 -3.33 -51.77
C LYS A 5 -10.68 -2.41 -51.27
N GLY A 6 -9.76 -1.98 -52.14
CA GLY A 6 -8.65 -1.10 -51.77
C GLY A 6 -7.59 -1.72 -50.86
N VAL A 7 -7.54 -3.06 -50.75
CA VAL A 7 -6.58 -3.77 -49.90
C VAL A 7 -5.29 -4.05 -50.66
N SER A 8 -4.13 -3.73 -50.08
CA SER A 8 -2.84 -3.95 -50.73
C SER A 8 -2.52 -5.45 -50.87
N LYS A 9 -1.83 -5.82 -51.97
CA LYS A 9 -1.36 -7.21 -52.17
C LYS A 9 -0.46 -7.68 -51.03
N ASP A 10 0.41 -6.80 -50.53
CA ASP A 10 1.30 -7.08 -49.40
C ASP A 10 0.56 -7.41 -48.11
N PHE A 11 -0.56 -6.72 -47.85
CA PHE A 11 -1.39 -7.03 -46.70
C PHE A 11 -1.96 -8.45 -46.80
N VAL A 12 -2.50 -8.82 -47.96
CA VAL A 12 -3.03 -10.17 -48.21
C VAL A 12 -1.94 -11.23 -48.03
N TYR A 13 -0.75 -11.01 -48.61
CA TYR A 13 0.37 -11.95 -48.49
C TYR A 13 0.84 -12.11 -47.04
N ARG A 14 0.97 -11.00 -46.30
CA ARG A 14 1.31 -11.02 -44.87
C ARG A 14 0.28 -11.74 -44.02
N THR A 15 -1.01 -11.55 -44.31
CA THR A 15 -2.09 -12.22 -43.58
C THR A 15 -2.12 -13.73 -43.86
N ILE A 16 -1.93 -14.16 -45.11
CA ILE A 16 -1.83 -15.58 -45.48
C ILE A 16 -0.62 -16.22 -44.79
N LYS A 17 0.55 -15.58 -44.86
CA LYS A 17 1.76 -16.06 -44.20
C LYS A 17 1.57 -16.18 -42.68
N GLN A 18 0.98 -15.16 -42.05
CA GLN A 18 0.68 -15.19 -40.62
C GLN A 18 -0.29 -16.32 -40.24
N TYR A 19 -1.32 -16.55 -41.07
CA TYR A 19 -2.28 -17.63 -40.86
C TYR A 19 -1.62 -19.00 -40.98
N ASN A 20 -0.77 -19.21 -41.98
CA ASN A 20 -0.04 -20.46 -42.15
C ASN A 20 0.96 -20.72 -40.99
N ASP A 21 1.62 -19.67 -40.49
CA ASP A 21 2.57 -19.79 -39.38
C ASP A 21 1.88 -20.03 -38.02
N SER A 22 0.77 -19.34 -37.75
CA SER A 22 0.21 -19.20 -36.40
C SER A 22 -1.20 -19.79 -36.26
N GLY A 23 -1.86 -20.18 -37.34
CA GLY A 23 -3.24 -20.69 -37.37
C GLY A 23 -4.32 -19.64 -37.08
N PHE A 24 -3.96 -18.39 -36.82
CA PHE A 24 -4.89 -17.33 -36.42
C PHE A 24 -4.60 -16.02 -37.16
N VAL A 25 -5.68 -15.32 -37.54
CA VAL A 25 -5.63 -13.99 -38.20
C VAL A 25 -5.46 -12.85 -37.17
N LYS A 26 -5.55 -13.14 -35.87
CA LYS A 26 -5.42 -12.13 -34.80
C LYS A 26 -4.00 -11.55 -34.77
N LYS A 27 -3.89 -10.24 -34.52
CA LYS A 27 -2.61 -9.54 -34.38
C LYS A 27 -1.74 -10.22 -33.30
N ARG A 28 -0.47 -10.49 -33.63
CA ARG A 28 0.51 -11.00 -32.65
C ARG A 28 0.69 -9.97 -31.52
N TYR A 29 0.50 -10.42 -30.28
CA TYR A 29 0.77 -9.61 -29.10
C TYR A 29 2.29 -9.53 -28.87
N GLY A 30 2.81 -8.37 -28.45
CA GLY A 30 4.22 -8.25 -28.06
C GLY A 30 5.07 -7.16 -28.74
N GLY A 31 4.52 -6.35 -29.64
CA GLY A 31 5.25 -5.25 -30.31
C GLY A 31 5.44 -3.97 -29.50
N GLY A 32 5.10 -3.96 -28.21
CA GLY A 32 5.20 -2.78 -27.35
C GLY A 32 6.61 -2.55 -26.80
N ARG A 33 6.87 -1.33 -26.31
CA ARG A 33 8.13 -0.99 -25.63
C ARG A 33 8.31 -1.84 -24.36
N GLN A 34 9.44 -2.51 -24.27
CA GLN A 34 9.82 -3.29 -23.09
C GLN A 34 10.02 -2.38 -21.86
N ARG A 35 9.70 -2.90 -20.67
CA ARG A 35 9.86 -2.16 -19.42
C ARG A 35 11.35 -2.09 -19.05
N THR A 36 11.91 -0.88 -19.01
CA THR A 36 13.33 -0.67 -18.69
C THR A 36 13.60 -0.46 -17.20
N ALA A 37 12.75 0.32 -16.53
CA ALA A 37 12.99 0.73 -15.14
C ALA A 37 12.34 -0.17 -14.07
N ARG A 38 11.35 -1.00 -14.45
CA ARG A 38 10.61 -1.90 -13.55
C ARG A 38 10.91 -3.36 -13.86
N THR A 39 12.19 -3.70 -13.92
CA THR A 39 12.63 -5.08 -14.17
C THR A 39 12.43 -5.96 -12.93
N PRO A 40 12.34 -7.29 -13.09
CA PRO A 40 12.22 -8.22 -11.95
C PRO A 40 13.33 -8.05 -10.91
N LYS A 41 14.56 -7.76 -11.35
CA LYS A 41 15.71 -7.48 -10.47
C LYS A 41 15.48 -6.24 -9.61
N VAL A 42 14.97 -5.15 -10.20
CA VAL A 42 14.64 -3.92 -9.47
C VAL A 42 13.51 -4.17 -8.47
N LEU A 43 12.49 -4.94 -8.85
CA LEU A 43 11.37 -5.29 -7.96
C LEU A 43 11.82 -6.13 -6.76
N ALA A 44 12.70 -7.12 -6.98
CA ALA A 44 13.29 -7.92 -5.91
C ALA A 44 14.09 -7.04 -4.94
N ALA A 45 14.90 -6.12 -5.47
CA ALA A 45 15.71 -5.20 -4.68
C ALA A 45 14.86 -4.17 -3.91
N LEU A 46 13.74 -3.72 -4.48
CA LEU A 46 12.76 -2.86 -3.80
C LEU A 46 12.08 -3.61 -2.65
N LYS A 47 11.65 -4.85 -2.89
CA LYS A 47 11.03 -5.71 -1.88
C LYS A 47 11.97 -5.97 -0.71
N ALA A 48 13.24 -6.26 -0.97
CA ALA A 48 14.26 -6.43 0.06
C ALA A 48 14.45 -5.15 0.90
N ARG A 49 14.53 -3.98 0.26
CA ARG A 49 14.69 -2.69 0.96
C ARG A 49 13.51 -2.33 1.85
N ILE A 50 12.29 -2.67 1.44
CA ILE A 50 11.06 -2.46 2.23
C ILE A 50 11.02 -3.44 3.40
N ARG A 51 11.40 -4.70 3.17
CA ARG A 51 11.51 -5.71 4.24
C ARG A 51 12.49 -5.26 5.34
N CYS A 52 13.65 -4.72 4.96
CA CYS A 52 14.63 -4.20 5.93
C CYS A 52 14.14 -2.99 6.71
N ASN A 53 13.44 -2.07 6.05
CA ASN A 53 12.84 -0.92 6.71
C ASN A 53 11.49 -0.54 6.07
N PRO A 54 10.38 -0.94 6.69
CA PRO A 54 9.05 -0.73 6.12
C PRO A 54 8.61 0.74 6.15
N ARG A 55 9.23 1.59 6.97
CA ARG A 55 8.90 3.02 7.16
C ARG A 55 9.56 3.96 6.14
N ARG A 56 10.20 3.42 5.10
CA ARG A 56 10.98 4.22 4.14
C ARG A 56 10.12 5.10 3.25
N ASN A 57 10.55 6.35 3.06
CA ASN A 57 9.96 7.26 2.07
C ASN A 57 10.32 6.83 0.63
N GLN A 58 9.35 6.91 -0.29
CA GLN A 58 9.56 6.68 -1.74
C GLN A 58 10.66 7.54 -2.33
N LYS A 59 10.80 8.80 -1.90
CA LYS A 59 11.87 9.69 -2.39
C LYS A 59 13.25 9.15 -2.01
N LYS A 60 13.40 8.61 -0.80
CA LYS A 60 14.66 7.96 -0.36
C LYS A 60 14.90 6.66 -1.12
N LEU A 61 13.86 5.84 -1.33
CA LEU A 61 13.97 4.61 -2.13
C LEU A 61 14.39 4.90 -3.58
N ALA A 62 13.79 5.93 -4.19
CA ALA A 62 14.08 6.39 -5.53
C ALA A 62 15.56 6.80 -5.67
N LEU A 63 16.05 7.63 -4.74
CA LEU A 63 17.45 8.06 -4.70
C LEU A 63 18.41 6.87 -4.56
N GLN A 64 18.14 5.94 -3.64
CA GLN A 64 18.98 4.77 -3.39
C GLN A 64 19.01 3.76 -4.55
N MET A 65 17.98 3.75 -5.37
CA MET A 65 17.85 2.84 -6.50
C MET A 65 18.12 3.52 -7.84
N ASN A 66 18.50 4.80 -7.83
CA ASN A 66 18.72 5.64 -9.00
C ASN A 66 17.58 5.57 -10.03
N VAL A 67 16.33 5.65 -9.55
CA VAL A 67 15.12 5.63 -10.39
C VAL A 67 14.21 6.79 -10.02
N SER A 68 13.32 7.18 -10.93
CA SER A 68 12.35 8.22 -10.62
C SER A 68 11.38 7.81 -9.51
N ARG A 69 10.89 8.79 -8.75
CA ARG A 69 9.84 8.58 -7.74
C ARG A 69 8.58 7.94 -8.35
N MET A 70 8.25 8.32 -9.59
CA MET A 70 7.10 7.78 -10.30
C MET A 70 7.27 6.28 -10.57
N THR A 71 8.47 5.85 -10.96
CA THR A 71 8.79 4.43 -11.16
C THR A 71 8.61 3.63 -9.87
N ILE A 72 9.09 4.14 -8.73
CA ILE A 72 8.89 3.49 -7.42
C ILE A 72 7.39 3.41 -7.08
N ASN A 73 6.63 4.50 -7.27
CA ASN A 73 5.20 4.48 -6.99
C ASN A 73 4.47 3.41 -7.82
N ARG A 74 4.73 3.36 -9.13
CA ARG A 74 4.13 2.34 -10.02
C ARG A 74 4.58 0.93 -9.64
N ALA A 75 5.86 0.75 -9.30
CA ALA A 75 6.38 -0.53 -8.83
C ALA A 75 5.68 -1.01 -7.54
N LEU A 76 5.39 -0.10 -6.61
CA LEU A 76 4.68 -0.42 -5.37
C LEU A 76 3.21 -0.75 -5.62
N LYS A 77 2.53 0.09 -6.41
CA LYS A 77 1.08 0.00 -6.65
C LYS A 77 0.70 -1.10 -7.63
N GLU A 78 1.35 -1.13 -8.80
CA GLU A 78 0.99 -2.01 -9.92
C GLU A 78 1.65 -3.40 -9.77
N ASP A 79 2.95 -3.44 -9.45
CA ASP A 79 3.73 -4.69 -9.50
C ASP A 79 3.75 -5.41 -8.14
N LEU A 80 4.09 -4.72 -7.05
CA LEU A 80 4.14 -5.31 -5.69
C LEU A 80 2.78 -5.33 -4.99
N LYS A 81 1.81 -4.54 -5.48
CA LYS A 81 0.45 -4.39 -4.91
C LYS A 81 0.45 -4.09 -3.41
N VAL A 82 1.39 -3.25 -2.96
CA VAL A 82 1.46 -2.77 -1.57
C VAL A 82 0.91 -1.35 -1.48
N ARG A 83 0.24 -1.05 -0.36
CA ARG A 83 -0.25 0.29 -0.05
C ARG A 83 0.52 0.89 1.11
N ALA A 84 0.64 2.21 1.12
CA ALA A 84 1.11 2.94 2.28
C ALA A 84 0.00 2.96 3.35
N LEU A 85 0.25 2.34 4.51
CA LEU A 85 -0.57 2.44 5.70
C LEU A 85 0.06 3.42 6.68
N LYS A 86 -0.74 4.38 7.16
CA LYS A 86 -0.31 5.33 8.19
C LYS A 86 -0.18 4.61 9.52
N ILE A 87 0.93 4.82 10.20
CA ILE A 87 1.13 4.28 11.55
C ILE A 87 0.26 5.06 12.52
N LYS A 88 -0.45 4.35 13.40
CA LYS A 88 -1.24 4.94 14.48
C LYS A 88 -0.53 4.69 15.79
N THR A 89 -0.37 5.74 16.60
CA THR A 89 0.06 5.57 17.99
C THR A 89 -1.12 5.02 18.78
N CYS A 90 -0.94 3.91 19.48
CA CYS A 90 -1.92 3.41 20.44
C CYS A 90 -1.23 3.04 21.76
N HIS A 91 -2.03 2.86 22.79
CA HIS A 91 -1.55 2.33 24.05
C HIS A 91 -1.20 0.84 23.90
N TYR A 92 -0.07 0.41 24.43
CA TYR A 92 0.27 -1.01 24.48
C TYR A 92 -0.54 -1.70 25.58
N LEU A 93 -1.34 -2.69 25.20
CA LEU A 93 -2.20 -3.40 26.15
C LEU A 93 -1.58 -4.74 26.52
N THR A 94 -1.19 -4.87 27.78
CA THR A 94 -0.84 -6.17 28.38
C THR A 94 -2.10 -7.00 28.59
N ALA A 95 -1.96 -8.32 28.74
CA ALA A 95 -3.11 -9.19 29.03
C ALA A 95 -3.87 -8.73 30.30
N ALA A 96 -3.14 -8.29 31.32
CA ALA A 96 -3.72 -7.70 32.53
C ALA A 96 -4.52 -6.42 32.24
N ASN A 97 -3.98 -5.51 31.43
CA ASN A 97 -4.67 -4.27 31.03
C ASN A 97 -5.96 -4.57 30.25
N ILE A 98 -5.94 -5.58 29.37
CA ILE A 98 -7.12 -6.01 28.61
C ILE A 98 -8.20 -6.53 29.56
N LYS A 99 -7.84 -7.42 30.49
CA LYS A 99 -8.76 -7.98 31.48
C LYS A 99 -9.36 -6.89 32.37
N GLY A 100 -8.52 -6.05 32.97
CA GLY A 100 -8.96 -4.97 33.85
C GLY A 100 -9.84 -3.94 33.15
N ARG A 101 -9.55 -3.61 31.88
CA ARG A 101 -10.44 -2.75 31.08
C ARG A 101 -11.80 -3.40 30.84
N ARG A 102 -11.82 -4.69 30.48
CA ARG A 102 -13.08 -5.40 30.21
C ARG A 102 -13.97 -5.47 31.45
N GLU A 103 -13.39 -5.78 32.61
CA GLU A 103 -14.09 -5.84 33.89
C GLU A 103 -14.63 -4.46 34.30
N LYS A 104 -13.81 -3.41 34.24
CA LYS A 104 -14.25 -2.03 34.54
C LYS A 104 -15.37 -1.57 33.61
N CYS A 105 -15.26 -1.83 32.30
CA CYS A 105 -16.31 -1.47 31.34
C CYS A 105 -17.63 -2.20 31.66
N ALA A 106 -17.59 -3.49 32.01
CA ALA A 106 -18.78 -4.23 32.39
C ALA A 106 -19.45 -3.65 33.66
N GLN A 107 -18.65 -3.30 34.67
CA GLN A 107 -19.14 -2.67 35.90
C GLN A 107 -19.74 -1.28 35.66
N LEU A 108 -19.09 -0.46 34.83
CA LEU A 108 -19.58 0.87 34.46
C LEU A 108 -20.90 0.78 33.69
N LEU A 109 -21.03 -0.15 32.76
CA LEU A 109 -22.26 -0.38 32.01
C LEU A 109 -23.41 -0.81 32.92
N ALA A 110 -23.16 -1.73 33.86
CA ALA A 110 -24.16 -2.19 34.82
C ALA A 110 -24.61 -1.06 35.76
N ARG A 111 -23.67 -0.22 36.21
CA ARG A 111 -23.95 0.85 37.18
C ARG A 111 -24.65 2.06 36.57
N TYR A 112 -24.28 2.45 35.34
CA TYR A 112 -24.70 3.74 34.78
C TYR A 112 -25.65 3.64 33.58
N GLY A 113 -25.86 2.45 32.98
CA GLY A 113 -26.88 2.22 31.95
C GLY A 113 -26.94 3.29 30.84
N SER A 114 -28.09 3.42 30.18
CA SER A 114 -28.33 4.47 29.17
C SER A 114 -28.74 5.82 29.77
N ALA A 115 -29.42 5.82 30.91
CA ALA A 115 -30.03 7.04 31.49
C ALA A 115 -29.14 7.79 32.50
N ALA A 116 -28.14 7.14 33.11
CA ALA A 116 -27.37 7.76 34.19
C ALA A 116 -26.05 8.44 33.73
N VAL A 117 -25.71 8.36 32.43
CA VAL A 117 -24.52 9.04 31.88
C VAL A 117 -24.59 10.56 32.06
N ASN A 118 -25.79 11.14 31.97
CA ASN A 118 -26.02 12.59 32.13
C ASN A 118 -25.71 13.12 33.54
N ARG A 119 -25.51 12.22 34.52
CA ARG A 119 -25.14 12.57 35.91
C ARG A 119 -23.63 12.53 36.16
N ILE A 120 -22.83 12.14 35.16
CA ILE A 120 -21.39 11.98 35.30
C ILE A 120 -20.70 13.21 34.73
N LEU A 121 -19.96 13.92 35.60
CA LEU A 121 -19.03 14.95 35.17
C LEU A 121 -17.67 14.30 34.89
N PHE A 122 -17.19 14.40 33.64
CA PHE A 122 -15.86 13.95 33.25
C PHE A 122 -14.89 15.13 33.24
N THR A 123 -13.87 15.07 34.09
CA THR A 123 -12.78 16.06 34.15
C THR A 123 -11.46 15.39 33.81
N ASP A 124 -10.62 16.04 33.00
CA ASP A 124 -9.26 15.59 32.68
C ASP A 124 -8.35 16.82 32.51
N GLU A 125 -7.08 16.66 32.85
CA GLU A 125 -6.06 17.70 32.70
C GLU A 125 -5.33 17.52 31.38
N LYS A 126 -5.15 18.62 30.65
CA LYS A 126 -4.44 18.60 29.36
C LYS A 126 -3.41 19.71 29.27
N TYR A 127 -2.19 19.32 28.94
CA TYR A 127 -1.11 20.24 28.63
C TYR A 127 -1.25 20.82 27.21
N PHE A 128 -1.14 22.14 27.10
CA PHE A 128 -1.05 22.86 25.82
C PHE A 128 0.38 23.37 25.64
N THR A 129 1.11 22.78 24.69
CA THR A 129 2.49 23.16 24.38
C THR A 129 2.52 24.17 23.24
N ILE A 130 3.40 25.17 23.34
CA ILE A 130 3.58 26.22 22.32
C ILE A 130 4.37 25.71 21.09
N GLU A 131 5.08 24.59 21.23
CA GLU A 131 5.95 24.04 20.19
C GLU A 131 5.23 23.63 18.90
N ALA A 132 5.98 23.66 17.79
CA ALA A 132 5.50 23.27 16.47
C ALA A 132 5.09 21.79 16.42
N LYS A 133 3.90 21.54 15.89
CA LYS A 133 3.32 20.19 15.76
C LYS A 133 4.12 19.34 14.77
N PHE A 134 4.62 18.19 15.24
CA PHE A 134 5.24 17.20 14.36
C PHE A 134 4.25 16.65 13.30
N PHE A 135 4.63 16.73 12.02
CA PHE A 135 3.77 16.31 10.91
C PHE A 135 3.82 14.79 10.67
N ARG A 136 2.91 14.06 11.33
CA ARG A 136 2.77 12.60 11.22
C ARG A 136 2.36 12.07 9.84
N GLN A 137 2.08 12.92 8.85
CA GLN A 137 1.53 12.47 7.57
C GLN A 137 2.51 11.62 6.75
N ASN A 138 3.81 11.78 6.97
CA ASN A 138 4.88 11.06 6.27
C ASN A 138 5.29 9.74 6.95
N ASP A 139 4.68 9.39 8.09
CA ASP A 139 5.00 8.18 8.83
C ASP A 139 4.09 7.02 8.39
N CYS A 140 4.54 6.32 7.36
CA CYS A 140 3.78 5.26 6.69
C CYS A 140 4.62 4.00 6.51
N VAL A 141 3.93 2.86 6.47
CA VAL A 141 4.49 1.53 6.25
C VAL A 141 3.88 0.90 5.01
N TYR A 142 4.71 0.29 4.16
CA TYR A 142 4.25 -0.43 2.97
C TYR A 142 3.92 -1.88 3.28
N VAL A 143 2.64 -2.23 3.19
CA VAL A 143 2.12 -3.60 3.37
C VAL A 143 0.96 -3.85 2.41
N LYS A 144 0.56 -5.10 2.17
CA LYS A 144 -0.61 -5.39 1.33
C LYS A 144 -1.90 -5.18 2.10
N SER A 145 -1.92 -5.56 3.38
CA SER A 145 -3.11 -5.47 4.24
C SER A 145 -2.74 -4.99 5.66
N CYS A 146 -3.74 -4.55 6.42
CA CYS A 146 -3.55 -4.22 7.83
C CYS A 146 -3.16 -5.44 8.68
N ALA A 147 -3.56 -6.66 8.28
CA ALA A 147 -3.23 -7.89 8.99
C ALA A 147 -1.74 -8.26 8.88
N GLU A 148 -1.07 -7.84 7.80
CA GLU A 148 0.36 -8.04 7.61
C GLU A 148 1.24 -7.07 8.41
N LEU A 149 0.66 -6.07 9.08
CA LEU A 149 1.42 -5.16 9.94
C LEU A 149 1.96 -5.93 11.14
N PRO A 150 3.28 -5.94 11.37
CA PRO A 150 3.81 -6.49 12.61
C PRO A 150 3.21 -5.74 13.80
N HIS A 151 2.80 -6.48 14.85
CA HIS A 151 2.20 -5.89 16.05
C HIS A 151 3.07 -4.79 16.69
N HIS A 152 4.39 -4.85 16.54
CA HIS A 152 5.32 -3.85 17.06
C HIS A 152 5.54 -2.62 16.15
N VAL A 153 5.06 -2.66 14.90
CA VAL A 153 5.25 -1.58 13.90
C VAL A 153 3.97 -0.76 13.71
N GLY A 154 2.80 -1.40 13.81
CA GLY A 154 1.51 -0.74 13.72
C GLY A 154 1.17 0.13 14.93
N TYR A 155 1.85 -0.11 16.05
CA TYR A 155 1.62 0.53 17.34
C TYR A 155 2.94 1.05 17.88
N VAL A 156 3.19 2.36 17.75
CA VAL A 156 4.29 3.01 18.47
C VAL A 156 3.83 3.19 19.91
N THR A 157 4.50 2.54 20.85
CA THR A 157 4.37 2.81 22.28
C THR A 157 4.79 4.26 22.53
N ARG A 158 3.92 5.07 23.16
CA ARG A 158 4.43 6.24 23.88
C ARG A 158 5.24 5.69 25.06
N ARG A 159 6.53 6.01 25.10
CA ARG A 159 7.28 6.00 26.36
C ARG A 159 6.69 7.04 27.29
#